data_AF-A0A953RDC3-F1
#
_entry.id   AF-A0A953RDC3-F1
#
_cell.length_a   1.000
_cell.length_b   1.000
_cell.length_c   1.000
_cell.angle_alpha   90.00
_cell.angle_beta   90.00
_cell.angle_gamma   90.00
#
_symmetry.space_group_name_H-M   'P 1'
#
loop_
_entity.id
_entity.type
_entity.pdbx_description
1 polymer ?
#
loop_
_entity_poly.entity_id
_entity_poly.type
_entity_poly.pdbx_seq_one_letter_code
_entity_poly.pdbx_strand_id
1 'polypeptide(L)'
;MERVIHATIIACIVCTASWAQKDTPAEWKPLFDGSSLQGWRETPFSGRGEVRVEDGAIVLSKGVLTGITRTLVFPKVNYEVRLEAMRVDGYDFLRGHHLSRSRFILLLD
;
A
#
# COMPACT_ATOMS: atom_id res chain seq x y z
N MET A 1 51.23 14.14 -54.24
CA MET A 1 51.33 12.77 -53.68
C MET A 1 50.41 12.73 -52.48
N GLU A 2 49.26 12.09 -52.69
CA GLU A 2 48.06 12.09 -51.87
C GLU A 2 48.22 11.19 -50.62
N ARG A 3 47.54 11.52 -49.50
CA ARG A 3 46.39 10.76 -48.94
C ARG A 3 46.20 11.02 -47.44
N VAL A 4 45.12 11.73 -47.11
CA VAL A 4 43.93 11.19 -46.41
C VAL A 4 44.15 11.01 -44.90
N ILE A 5 43.69 12.04 -44.18
CA ILE A 5 43.07 12.01 -42.85
C ILE A 5 42.17 10.76 -42.69
N HIS A 6 42.69 9.71 -42.07
CA HIS A 6 41.89 8.56 -41.64
C HIS A 6 41.47 8.76 -40.19
N ALA A 7 40.28 9.32 -40.03
CA ALA A 7 39.44 9.16 -38.85
C ALA A 7 39.35 7.66 -38.51
N THR A 8 40.13 7.22 -37.54
CA THR A 8 40.03 5.86 -37.01
C THR A 8 38.96 5.88 -35.93
N ILE A 9 37.71 5.81 -36.38
CA ILE A 9 36.57 5.34 -35.60
C ILE A 9 36.80 3.84 -35.42
N ILE A 10 37.45 3.43 -34.32
CA ILE A 10 37.44 2.05 -33.86
C ILE A 10 36.79 2.03 -32.48
N ALA A 11 35.48 1.75 -32.53
CA ALA A 11 34.75 0.86 -31.63
C ALA A 11 35.45 0.51 -30.30
N CYS A 12 35.38 1.40 -29.30
CA CYS A 12 35.19 0.91 -27.94
C CYS A 12 33.72 0.60 -27.79
N ILE A 13 33.39 -0.66 -28.07
CA ILE A 13 32.21 -1.34 -27.55
C ILE A 13 32.28 -1.14 -26.03
N VAL A 14 31.62 -0.10 -25.53
CA VAL A 14 31.34 0.04 -24.10
C VAL A 14 30.23 -0.95 -23.80
N CYS A 15 30.58 -2.23 -23.78
CA CYS A 15 29.86 -3.25 -23.04
C CYS A 15 30.06 -2.95 -21.55
N THR A 16 29.37 -1.95 -21.03
CA THR A 16 29.11 -1.91 -19.59
C THR A 16 27.71 -2.47 -19.40
N ALA A 17 27.73 -3.73 -18.97
CA ALA A 17 26.65 -4.55 -18.46
C ALA A 17 25.36 -3.77 -18.22
N SER A 18 24.28 -4.26 -18.82
CA SER A 18 22.93 -3.95 -18.36
C SER A 18 22.92 -4.16 -16.84
N TRP A 19 22.71 -3.09 -16.08
CA TRP A 19 22.41 -3.19 -14.67
C TRP A 19 21.00 -3.76 -14.62
N ALA A 20 20.90 -5.09 -14.76
CA ALA A 20 19.73 -5.80 -14.30
C ALA A 20 19.71 -5.58 -12.79
N GLN A 21 18.98 -4.54 -12.37
CA GLN A 21 18.68 -4.30 -10.98
C GLN A 21 18.04 -5.58 -10.48
N LYS A 22 18.76 -6.32 -9.64
CA LYS A 22 18.23 -7.53 -9.03
C LYS A 22 17.11 -7.05 -8.12
N ASP A 23 15.87 -7.15 -8.57
CA ASP A 23 14.68 -6.89 -7.76
C ASP A 23 14.70 -7.90 -6.61
N THR A 24 15.34 -7.49 -5.52
CA THR A 24 15.27 -8.23 -4.27
C THR A 24 13.84 -8.04 -3.80
N PRO A 25 13.07 -9.12 -3.55
CA PRO A 25 11.69 -8.99 -3.11
C PRO A 25 11.65 -8.03 -1.92
N ALA A 26 10.89 -6.95 -2.04
CA ALA A 26 10.74 -6.01 -0.96
C ALA A 26 10.15 -6.76 0.24
N GLU A 27 10.76 -6.60 1.41
CA GLU A 27 10.24 -7.16 2.65
C GLU A 27 8.93 -6.43 3.01
N TRP A 28 7.85 -7.20 3.17
CA TRP A 28 6.56 -6.70 3.64
C TRP A 28 6.70 -6.18 5.08
N LYS A 29 6.04 -5.06 5.38
CA LYS A 29 6.19 -4.37 6.66
C LYS A 29 4.81 -4.16 7.27
N PRO A 30 4.49 -4.86 8.38
CA PRO A 30 3.15 -4.82 8.95
C PRO A 30 2.74 -3.39 9.26
N LEU A 31 1.59 -2.98 8.71
CA LEU A 31 0.99 -1.68 9.00
C LEU A 31 0.16 -1.71 10.29
N PHE A 32 -0.21 -2.90 10.76
CA PHE A 32 -0.96 -3.10 11.99
C PHE A 32 -0.21 -4.06 12.90
N ASP A 33 -0.16 -3.76 14.20
CA ASP A 33 0.55 -4.54 15.21
C ASP A 33 -0.28 -5.72 15.77
N GLY A 34 -1.51 -5.90 15.30
CA GLY A 34 -2.41 -6.95 15.76
C GLY A 34 -3.13 -6.66 17.09
N SER A 35 -2.84 -5.54 17.76
CA SER A 35 -3.28 -5.34 19.15
C SER A 35 -3.75 -3.92 19.49
N SER A 36 -3.36 -2.91 18.71
CA SER A 36 -3.65 -1.52 19.04
C SER A 36 -3.92 -0.65 17.81
N LEU A 37 -4.61 0.47 18.01
CA LEU A 37 -4.79 1.49 16.97
C LEU A 37 -3.59 2.45 16.87
N GLN A 38 -2.41 2.05 17.35
CA GLN A 38 -1.21 2.90 17.26
C GLN A 38 -0.87 3.18 15.80
N GLY A 39 -0.63 4.45 15.49
CA GLY A 39 -0.41 4.90 14.12
C GLY A 39 -1.67 4.99 13.25
N TRP A 40 -2.86 4.81 13.84
CA TRP A 40 -4.15 4.95 13.20
C TRP A 40 -5.01 5.97 13.95
N ARG A 41 -5.92 6.63 13.22
CA ARG A 41 -6.92 7.52 13.79
C ARG A 41 -8.25 7.29 13.09
N GLU A 42 -9.33 7.30 13.84
CA GLU A 42 -10.68 7.30 13.28
C GLU A 42 -10.88 8.53 12.39
N THR A 43 -11.34 8.30 11.16
CA THR A 43 -11.65 9.37 10.23
C THR A 43 -12.94 10.07 10.71
N PRO A 44 -12.99 11.42 10.78
CA PRO A 44 -14.11 12.15 11.38
C PRO A 44 -15.32 12.23 10.45
N PHE A 45 -15.84 11.08 10.03
CA PHE A 45 -17.09 10.99 9.28
C PHE A 45 -18.29 11.18 10.20
N SER A 46 -19.27 11.96 9.73
CA SER A 46 -20.55 12.13 10.42
C SER A 46 -21.32 10.80 10.44
N GLY A 47 -21.78 10.40 11.63
CA GLY A 47 -22.52 9.15 11.80
C GLY A 47 -21.65 7.88 11.74
N ARG A 48 -20.33 7.99 11.96
CA ARG A 48 -19.43 6.84 12.03
C ARG A 48 -19.79 5.88 13.16
N GLY A 49 -19.48 4.60 12.95
CA GLY A 49 -19.46 3.61 14.01
C GLY A 49 -18.18 3.68 14.83
N GLU A 50 -18.17 2.91 15.92
CA GLU A 50 -16.99 2.67 16.75
C GLU A 50 -15.91 1.88 15.99
N VAL A 51 -14.65 2.27 16.17
CA VAL A 51 -13.50 1.48 15.73
C VAL A 51 -12.83 0.86 16.96
N ARG A 52 -12.58 -0.44 16.91
CA ARG A 52 -11.92 -1.19 18.00
C ARG A 52 -10.99 -2.26 17.45
N VAL A 53 -10.11 -2.78 18.31
CA VAL A 53 -9.31 -3.98 18.01
C VAL A 53 -9.95 -5.18 18.72
N GLU A 54 -10.11 -6.27 17.99
CA GLU A 54 -10.67 -7.54 18.48
C GLU A 54 -10.03 -8.69 17.71
N ASP A 55 -9.64 -9.76 18.41
CA ASP A 55 -9.12 -11.00 17.80
C ASP A 55 -8.01 -10.79 16.75
N GLY A 56 -7.07 -9.89 17.01
CA GLY A 56 -5.96 -9.64 16.08
C GLY A 56 -6.33 -8.80 14.87
N ALA A 57 -7.47 -8.12 14.89
CA ALA A 57 -8.03 -7.38 13.77
C ALA A 57 -8.57 -6.00 14.16
N ILE A 58 -8.52 -5.05 13.23
CA ILE A 58 -9.28 -3.81 13.37
C ILE A 58 -10.72 -4.05 12.93
N VAL A 59 -11.66 -3.80 13.84
CA VAL A 59 -13.10 -3.91 13.60
C VAL A 59 -13.69 -2.52 13.36
N LEU A 60 -14.22 -2.31 12.17
CA LEU A 60 -15.00 -1.12 11.83
C LEU A 60 -16.48 -1.42 12.10
N SER A 61 -17.06 -0.81 13.14
CA SER A 61 -18.47 -1.00 13.47
C SER A 61 -19.36 -0.20 12.53
N LYS A 62 -20.63 -0.60 12.50
CA LYS A 62 -21.67 0.00 11.67
C LYS A 62 -21.82 1.50 11.97
N GLY A 63 -21.80 2.29 10.90
CA GLY A 63 -22.16 3.71 10.86
C GLY A 63 -22.71 4.06 9.49
N VAL A 64 -22.94 5.35 9.22
CA VAL A 64 -23.20 5.88 7.88
C VAL A 64 -21.96 5.67 6.99
N LEU A 65 -20.78 6.00 7.55
CA LEU A 65 -19.47 5.70 6.99
C LEU A 65 -18.46 5.61 8.14
N THR A 66 -17.74 4.50 8.25
CA THR A 66 -16.71 4.28 9.26
C THR A 66 -15.39 4.05 8.55
N GLY A 67 -14.33 4.73 8.98
CA GLY A 67 -13.00 4.56 8.39
C GLY A 67 -11.92 4.99 9.34
N ILE A 68 -10.70 4.58 9.02
CA ILE A 68 -9.48 4.93 9.73
C ILE A 68 -8.47 5.52 8.75
N THR A 69 -7.61 6.39 9.26
CA THR A 69 -6.52 7.02 8.51
C THR A 69 -5.20 6.77 9.24
N ARG A 70 -4.17 6.39 8.48
CA ARG A 70 -2.81 6.23 9.02
C ARG A 70 -2.24 7.60 9.42
N THR A 71 -1.63 7.67 10.60
CA THR A 71 -1.06 8.91 11.15
C THR A 71 0.46 8.95 11.10
N LEU A 72 1.11 7.81 10.92
CA LEU A 72 2.56 7.70 10.78
C LEU A 72 3.02 8.12 9.38
N VAL A 73 4.31 8.45 9.27
CA VAL A 73 4.97 8.70 7.99
C VAL A 73 4.77 7.47 7.09
N PHE A 74 4.31 7.72 5.87
CA PHE A 74 4.03 6.69 4.89
C PHE A 74 4.70 7.06 3.56
N PRO A 75 5.26 6.09 2.81
CA PRO A 75 5.86 6.36 1.51
C PRO A 75 4.87 7.04 0.55
N LYS A 76 5.34 8.02 -0.24
CA LYS A 76 4.49 8.73 -1.19
C LYS A 76 4.44 8.06 -2.57
N VAL A 77 5.46 7.26 -2.90
CA VAL A 77 5.64 6.62 -4.20
C VAL A 77 6.31 5.25 -4.02
N ASN A 78 6.25 4.39 -5.03
CA ASN A 78 6.94 3.09 -5.11
C ASN A 78 6.69 2.18 -3.89
N TYR A 79 5.42 2.05 -3.50
CA TYR A 79 5.00 1.14 -2.44
C TYR A 79 3.85 0.26 -2.92
N GLU A 80 3.72 -0.90 -2.30
CA GLU A 80 2.55 -1.76 -2.39
C GLU A 80 1.93 -1.84 -0.99
N VAL A 81 0.61 -1.97 -0.92
CA VAL A 81 -0.12 -2.25 0.32
C VAL A 81 -0.96 -3.46 0.08
N ARG A 82 -0.89 -4.44 0.98
CA ARG A 82 -1.83 -5.54 1.01
C ARG A 82 -2.74 -5.40 2.24
N LEU A 83 -3.99 -5.80 2.04
CA LEU A 83 -4.99 -5.87 3.08
C LEU A 83 -5.81 -7.13 2.91
N GLU A 84 -6.10 -7.81 4.02
CA GLU A 84 -7.11 -8.85 4.08
C GLU A 84 -8.31 -8.31 4.83
N ALA A 85 -9.50 -8.53 4.26
CA ALA A 85 -10.71 -8.01 4.83
C ALA A 85 -11.85 -9.03 4.82
N MET A 86 -12.56 -9.13 5.94
CA MET A 86 -13.75 -9.97 6.05
C MET A 86 -14.96 -9.15 6.46
N ARG A 87 -16.06 -9.27 5.71
CA ARG A 87 -17.36 -8.75 6.11
C ARG A 87 -17.96 -9.66 7.19
N VAL A 88 -18.29 -9.10 8.33
CA VAL A 88 -18.91 -9.80 9.46
C VAL A 88 -20.44 -9.68 9.42
N ASP A 89 -20.97 -8.53 8.99
CA ASP A 89 -22.41 -8.26 8.89
C ASP A 89 -22.70 -7.19 7.81
N GLY A 90 -23.90 -7.21 7.23
CA GLY A 90 -24.38 -6.24 6.24
C GLY A 90 -24.22 -6.65 4.77
N TYR A 91 -24.39 -5.71 3.83
CA TYR A 91 -24.54 -5.97 2.38
C TYR A 91 -23.58 -5.19 1.48
N ASP A 92 -22.49 -4.62 2.02
CA ASP A 92 -21.59 -3.77 1.24
C ASP A 92 -20.30 -4.49 0.77
N PHE A 93 -19.69 -3.95 -0.30
CA PHE A 93 -18.57 -4.53 -1.04
C PHE A 93 -17.29 -3.73 -0.76
N LEU A 94 -16.13 -4.37 -0.82
CA LEU A 94 -14.81 -3.80 -0.50
C LEU A 94 -14.32 -2.63 -1.42
N ARG A 95 -15.19 -1.93 -2.15
CA ARG A 95 -14.83 -0.73 -2.93
C ARG A 95 -15.90 0.35 -2.85
N GLY A 96 -15.41 1.59 -2.81
CA GLY A 96 -16.16 2.81 -2.50
C GLY A 96 -17.48 3.01 -3.25
N HIS A 97 -18.42 3.57 -2.49
CA HIS A 97 -19.73 4.12 -2.86
C HIS A 97 -20.84 3.15 -3.28
N HIS A 98 -21.50 2.58 -2.28
CA HIS A 98 -22.95 2.78 -2.11
C HIS A 98 -23.33 2.67 -0.63
N LEU A 99 -24.26 3.51 -0.17
CA LEU A 99 -24.73 3.55 1.23
C LEU A 99 -25.34 2.20 1.63
N SER A 100 -24.53 1.31 2.20
CA SER A 100 -25.03 0.12 2.87
C SER A 100 -24.01 -0.35 3.91
N ARG A 101 -24.58 -0.99 4.92
CA ARG A 101 -24.02 -1.34 6.22
C ARG A 101 -22.92 -2.38 6.03
N SER A 102 -21.78 -2.19 6.70
CA SER A 102 -20.75 -3.21 6.81
C SER A 102 -20.07 -3.20 8.17
N ARG A 103 -19.73 -4.38 8.67
CA ARG A 103 -18.69 -4.59 9.70
C ARG A 103 -17.52 -5.30 9.02
N PHE A 104 -16.31 -4.76 9.12
CA PHE A 104 -15.11 -5.37 8.53
C PHE A 104 -14.05 -5.67 9.57
N ILE A 105 -13.34 -6.78 9.37
CA ILE A 105 -12.03 -7.08 9.97
C ILE A 105 -10.98 -6.68 8.94
N LEU A 106 -9.93 -5.95 9.33
CA LEU A 106 -8.79 -5.62 8.46
C LEU A 106 -7.48 -6.18 9.03
N LEU A 107 -6.73 -6.94 8.23
CA LEU A 107 -5.32 -7.25 8.43
C LEU A 107 -4.48 -6.54 7.36
N LEU A 108 -3.29 -6.06 7.71
CA LEU A 108 -2.46 -5.22 6.84
C LEU A 108 -0.97 -5.62 6.94
N ASP A 109 -0.35 -5.90 5.80
CA ASP A 109 1.07 -6.24 5.62
C ASP A 109 1.82 -5.30 4.66
#